data_AF-A0A1T5JBR8-F1
#
_entry.id   AF-A0A1T5JBR8-F1
#
_cell.length_a   1.000
_cell.length_b   1.000
_cell.length_c   1.000
_cell.angle_alpha   90.00
_cell.angle_beta   90.00
_cell.angle_gamma   90.00
#
_symmetry.space_group_name_H-M   'P 1'
#
loop_
_entity.id
_entity.type
_entity.pdbx_description
1 polymer ?
#
loop_
_entity_poly.entity_id
_entity_poly.type
_entity_poly.pdbx_seq_one_letter_code
_entity_poly.pdbx_strand_id
1 'polypeptide(L)'
;MKLSDEQVEYIRNRIRRSGIEITSLQDDVLDHLCCEVEKKMEEKVTLDAALTEAIQQLAPEGLAELEQETLVLLNSKIITMKKVMYGIGLVSTSSMSIGLTFKILHMPGGDQLVTYGFLTFALIFLPLVVTSYFKVNIQAGWSDKLRIVLGIVSALATGLSVVFKLFHLQGADILLLSGAAVFSFGFLPFLFFTMYKKSLS
;
A
#
# COMPACT_ATOMS: atom_id res chain seq x y z
N MET A 1 17.15 19.05 -28.60
CA MET A 1 16.10 19.57 -29.51
C MET A 1 14.78 19.01 -29.01
N LYS A 2 13.69 19.77 -28.92
CA LYS A 2 12.39 19.23 -28.46
C LYS A 2 11.58 18.65 -29.62
N LEU A 3 11.00 17.47 -29.45
CA LEU A 3 10.08 16.85 -30.41
C LEU A 3 8.82 17.72 -30.61
N SER A 4 8.25 17.70 -31.83
CA SER A 4 6.95 18.32 -32.09
C SER A 4 5.80 17.45 -31.56
N ASP A 5 4.65 18.06 -31.28
CA ASP A 5 3.45 17.34 -30.81
C ASP A 5 3.01 16.23 -31.78
N GLU A 6 3.21 16.42 -33.10
CA GLU A 6 2.93 15.40 -34.12
C GLU A 6 3.88 14.19 -34.02
N GLN A 7 5.16 14.43 -33.71
CA GLN A 7 6.16 13.38 -33.53
C GLN A 7 5.92 12.58 -32.24
N VAL A 8 5.52 13.25 -31.16
CA VAL A 8 5.13 12.60 -29.91
C VAL A 8 3.90 11.72 -30.12
N GLU A 9 2.90 12.21 -30.87
CA GLU A 9 1.70 11.43 -31.18
C GLU A 9 2.00 10.23 -32.10
N TYR A 10 2.97 10.35 -33.02
CA TYR A 10 3.47 9.22 -33.81
C TYR A 10 4.07 8.12 -32.91
N ILE A 11 4.94 8.50 -31.96
CA ILE A 11 5.55 7.57 -31.00
C ILE A 11 4.48 6.91 -30.12
N ARG A 12 3.53 7.70 -29.59
CA ARG A 12 2.42 7.19 -28.78
C ARG A 12 1.57 6.15 -29.53
N ASN A 13 1.25 6.40 -30.80
CA ASN A 13 0.50 5.45 -31.62
C ASN A 13 1.31 4.18 -31.93
N ARG A 14 2.63 4.28 -32.04
CA ARG A 14 3.51 3.12 -32.17
C ARG A 14 3.49 2.26 -30.91
N ILE A 15 3.61 2.87 -29.73
CA ILE A 15 3.58 2.18 -28.41
C ILE A 15 2.22 1.50 -28.17
N ARG A 16 1.11 2.17 -28.50
CA ARG A 16 -0.23 1.57 -28.38
C ARG A 16 -0.41 0.33 -29.26
N ARG A 17 0.22 0.30 -30.44
CA ARG A 17 0.16 -0.87 -31.35
C ARG A 17 1.02 -2.04 -30.89
N SER A 18 2.03 -1.81 -30.05
CA SER A 18 2.89 -2.87 -29.51
C SER A 18 2.27 -3.67 -28.35
N GLY A 19 1.05 -3.32 -27.92
CA GLY A 19 0.25 -4.18 -27.05
C GLY A 19 0.38 -3.96 -25.54
N ILE A 20 1.02 -2.86 -25.08
CA ILE A 20 1.03 -2.51 -23.66
C ILE A 20 -0.39 -2.16 -23.22
N GLU A 21 -0.94 -2.78 -22.18
CA GLU A 21 -2.27 -2.45 -21.65
C GLU A 21 -2.20 -1.44 -20.48
N ILE A 22 -1.16 -1.50 -19.66
CA ILE A 22 -0.97 -0.63 -18.50
C ILE A 22 -0.67 0.81 -18.94
N THR A 23 -1.61 1.73 -18.68
CA THR A 23 -1.49 3.14 -19.06
C THR A 23 -0.30 3.85 -18.42
N SER A 24 -0.03 3.62 -17.13
CA SER A 24 1.12 4.25 -16.46
C SER A 24 2.46 3.81 -17.08
N LEU A 25 2.55 2.55 -17.51
CA LEU A 25 3.74 2.03 -18.19
C LEU A 25 3.85 2.61 -19.61
N GLN A 26 2.72 2.79 -20.32
CA GLN A 26 2.73 3.50 -21.61
C GLN A 26 3.28 4.91 -21.48
N ASP A 27 2.85 5.65 -20.45
CA ASP A 27 3.29 7.03 -20.20
C ASP A 27 4.79 7.07 -19.84
N ASP A 28 5.25 6.18 -18.94
CA ASP A 28 6.66 6.08 -18.56
C ASP A 28 7.56 5.70 -19.76
N VAL A 29 7.12 4.75 -20.59
CA VAL A 29 7.83 4.34 -21.81
C VAL A 29 7.82 5.46 -22.84
N LEU A 30 6.71 6.17 -23.02
CA LEU A 30 6.61 7.30 -23.94
C LEU A 30 7.59 8.41 -23.55
N ASP A 31 7.60 8.81 -22.27
CA ASP A 31 8.52 9.83 -21.77
C ASP A 31 9.98 9.43 -21.97
N HIS A 32 10.32 8.17 -21.68
CA HIS A 32 11.67 7.65 -21.89
C HIS A 32 12.07 7.64 -23.38
N LEU A 33 11.21 7.13 -24.26
CA LEU A 33 11.46 7.08 -25.69
C LEU A 33 11.56 8.48 -26.31
N CYS A 34 10.72 9.43 -25.88
CA CYS A 34 10.85 10.82 -26.30
C CYS A 34 12.21 11.40 -25.91
N CYS A 35 12.66 11.19 -24.66
CA CYS A 35 13.97 11.68 -24.20
C CYS A 35 15.14 11.07 -24.99
N GLU A 36 15.10 9.76 -25.27
CA GLU A 36 16.19 9.10 -26.01
C GLU A 36 16.19 9.45 -27.50
N VAL A 37 15.02 9.58 -28.13
CA VAL A 37 14.92 10.03 -29.53
C VAL A 37 15.41 11.47 -29.66
N GLU A 38 15.09 12.36 -28.71
CA GLU A 38 15.59 13.74 -28.70
C GLU A 38 17.12 13.81 -28.68
N LYS A 39 17.77 12.97 -27.86
CA LYS A 39 19.25 12.87 -27.81
C LYS A 39 19.82 12.37 -29.13
N LYS A 40 19.27 11.31 -29.70
CA LYS A 40 19.80 10.71 -30.94
C LYS A 40 19.55 11.56 -32.18
N MET A 41 18.50 12.38 -32.19
CA MET A 41 18.25 13.33 -33.27
C MET A 41 19.26 14.50 -33.28
N GLU A 42 19.91 14.81 -32.16
CA GLU A 42 21.03 15.79 -32.13
C GLU A 42 22.25 15.27 -32.92
N GLU A 43 22.38 13.95 -33.09
CA GLU A 43 23.45 13.29 -33.83
C GLU A 43 23.13 13.09 -35.34
N LYS A 44 22.08 13.76 -35.86
CA LYS A 44 21.60 13.70 -37.27
C LYS A 44 21.01 12.35 -37.72
N VAL A 45 20.49 11.55 -36.80
CA VAL A 45 19.76 10.32 -37.13
C VAL A 45 18.30 10.63 -37.51
N THR A 46 17.69 9.88 -38.43
CA THR A 46 16.27 10.01 -38.77
C THR A 46 15.38 9.56 -37.61
N LEU A 47 14.22 10.19 -37.43
CA LEU A 47 13.30 9.90 -36.31
C LEU A 47 12.93 8.41 -36.20
N ASP A 48 12.63 7.75 -37.32
CA ASP A 48 12.22 6.34 -37.33
C ASP A 48 13.37 5.39 -36.96
N ALA A 49 14.60 5.70 -37.38
CA ALA A 49 15.79 4.95 -37.00
C ALA A 49 16.13 5.15 -35.52
N ALA A 50 16.09 6.41 -35.03
CA ALA A 50 16.30 6.73 -33.62
C ALA A 50 15.27 6.05 -32.71
N LEU A 51 14.00 6.02 -33.14
CA LEU A 51 12.91 5.36 -32.41
C LEU A 51 13.07 3.84 -32.38
N THR A 52 13.39 3.22 -33.52
CA THR A 52 13.61 1.77 -33.59
C THR A 52 14.77 1.35 -32.69
N GLU A 53 15.86 2.11 -32.71
CA GLU A 53 17.01 1.86 -31.86
C GLU A 53 16.70 2.10 -30.37
N ALA A 54 15.93 3.14 -30.03
CA ALA A 54 15.50 3.40 -28.66
C ALA A 54 14.59 2.29 -28.11
N ILE A 55 13.66 1.79 -28.93
CA ILE A 55 12.81 0.64 -28.57
C ILE A 55 13.67 -0.62 -28.38
N GLN A 56 14.64 -0.86 -29.26
CA GLN A 56 15.51 -2.03 -29.16
C GLN A 56 16.47 -1.98 -27.97
N GLN A 57 16.87 -0.79 -27.53
CA GLN A 57 17.67 -0.60 -26.31
C GLN A 57 16.83 -0.75 -25.04
N LEU A 58 15.59 -0.25 -25.04
CA LEU A 58 14.70 -0.34 -23.89
C LEU A 58 14.12 -1.75 -23.72
N ALA A 59 13.72 -2.37 -24.82
CA ALA A 59 12.95 -3.60 -24.87
C ALA A 59 13.47 -4.51 -26.00
N PRO A 60 14.65 -5.15 -25.84
CA PRO A 60 15.25 -5.97 -26.88
C PRO A 60 14.35 -7.15 -27.32
N GLU A 61 13.54 -7.69 -26.41
CA GLU A 61 12.58 -8.76 -26.67
C GLU A 61 11.13 -8.26 -26.89
N GLY A 62 10.93 -6.93 -26.84
CA GLY A 62 9.66 -6.27 -27.13
C GLY A 62 8.96 -5.69 -25.91
N LEU A 63 8.11 -4.70 -26.17
CA LEU A 63 7.42 -3.91 -25.14
C LEU A 63 6.40 -4.72 -24.32
N ALA A 64 5.86 -5.81 -24.88
CA ALA A 64 4.92 -6.69 -24.18
C ALA A 64 5.62 -7.49 -23.06
N GLU A 65 6.90 -7.83 -23.22
CA GLU A 65 7.66 -8.54 -22.20
C GLU A 65 7.97 -7.63 -21.00
N LEU A 66 8.33 -6.36 -21.26
CA LEU A 66 8.50 -5.36 -20.21
C LEU A 66 7.23 -5.21 -19.35
N GLU A 67 6.05 -5.26 -19.96
CA GLU A 67 4.78 -5.24 -19.22
C GLU A 67 4.61 -6.49 -18.36
N GLN A 68 4.90 -7.68 -18.91
CA GLN A 68 4.81 -8.92 -18.14
C GLN A 68 5.77 -8.93 -16.95
N GLU A 69 7.02 -8.53 -17.14
CA GLU A 69 7.99 -8.41 -16.05
C GLU A 69 7.50 -7.41 -15.00
N THR A 70 6.99 -6.25 -15.43
CA THR A 70 6.45 -5.23 -14.52
C THR A 70 5.27 -5.77 -13.70
N LEU A 71 4.34 -6.50 -14.34
CA LEU A 71 3.21 -7.14 -13.66
C LEU A 71 3.67 -8.20 -12.66
N VAL A 72 4.63 -9.05 -13.05
CA VAL A 72 5.19 -10.08 -12.17
C VAL A 72 5.86 -9.45 -10.95
N LEU A 73 6.67 -8.41 -11.15
CA LEU A 73 7.35 -7.70 -10.07
C LEU A 73 6.35 -6.99 -9.15
N LEU A 74 5.34 -6.30 -9.71
CA LEU A 74 4.30 -5.63 -8.94
C LEU A 74 3.50 -6.63 -8.08
N ASN A 75 3.07 -7.74 -8.68
CA ASN A 75 2.36 -8.81 -7.99
C ASN A 75 3.23 -9.47 -6.91
N SER A 76 4.48 -9.81 -7.22
CA SER A 76 5.42 -10.39 -6.27
C SER A 76 5.65 -9.49 -5.06
N LYS A 77 5.80 -8.18 -5.29
CA LYS A 77 5.93 -7.18 -4.23
C LYS A 77 4.68 -7.11 -3.35
N ILE A 78 3.49 -7.06 -3.94
CA ILE A 78 2.21 -7.03 -3.19
C ILE A 78 2.05 -8.31 -2.37
N ILE A 79 2.33 -9.49 -2.95
CA ILE A 79 2.25 -10.78 -2.27
C ILE A 79 3.23 -10.83 -1.10
N THR A 80 4.47 -10.40 -1.31
CA THR A 80 5.51 -10.37 -0.27
C THR A 80 5.11 -9.44 0.88
N MET A 81 4.61 -8.24 0.58
CA MET A 81 4.10 -7.31 1.59
C MET A 81 2.95 -7.93 2.40
N LYS A 82 2.01 -8.62 1.74
CA LYS A 82 0.91 -9.33 2.43
C LYS A 82 1.44 -10.44 3.35
N LYS A 83 2.37 -11.28 2.88
CA LYS A 83 2.98 -12.36 3.68
C LYS A 83 3.65 -11.81 4.94
N VAL A 84 4.47 -10.76 4.79
CA VAL A 84 5.15 -10.09 5.91
C VAL A 84 4.14 -9.48 6.88
N MET A 85 3.11 -8.79 6.37
CA MET A 85 2.05 -8.19 7.17
C MET A 85 1.30 -9.23 8.00
N TYR A 86 0.89 -10.36 7.41
CA TYR A 86 0.22 -11.44 8.14
C TYR A 86 1.14 -12.09 9.19
N GLY A 87 2.42 -12.29 8.86
CA GLY A 87 3.40 -12.81 9.82
C GLY A 87 3.58 -11.92 11.05
N ILE A 88 3.80 -10.62 10.85
CA ILE A 88 3.97 -9.64 11.93
C ILE A 88 2.67 -9.47 12.73
N GLY A 89 1.53 -9.47 12.04
CA GLY A 89 0.21 -9.42 12.68
C GLY A 89 -0.02 -10.61 13.61
N LEU A 90 0.31 -11.81 13.14
CA LEU A 90 0.20 -13.03 13.94
C LEU A 90 1.14 -12.99 15.16
N VAL A 91 2.41 -12.64 14.97
CA VAL A 91 3.39 -12.59 16.07
C VAL A 91 3.01 -11.55 17.12
N SER A 92 2.60 -10.35 16.69
CA SER A 92 2.23 -9.27 17.62
C SER A 92 0.97 -9.60 18.43
N THR A 93 -0.10 -10.05 17.77
CA THR A 93 -1.36 -10.42 18.44
C THR A 93 -1.22 -11.66 19.33
N SER A 94 -0.43 -12.65 18.91
CA SER A 94 -0.12 -13.83 19.73
C SER A 94 0.69 -13.43 20.96
N SER A 95 1.72 -12.59 20.80
CA SER A 95 2.52 -12.07 21.92
C SER A 95 1.65 -11.31 22.92
N MET A 96 0.75 -10.43 22.44
CA MET A 96 -0.21 -9.74 23.32
C MET A 96 -1.15 -10.70 24.04
N SER A 97 -1.70 -11.68 23.35
CA SER A 97 -2.64 -12.66 23.93
C SER A 97 -1.97 -13.55 24.98
N ILE A 98 -0.75 -14.01 24.70
CA ILE A 98 0.07 -14.79 25.64
C ILE A 98 0.44 -13.92 26.84
N GLY A 99 0.86 -12.67 26.62
CA GLY A 99 1.21 -11.73 27.69
C GLY A 99 0.04 -11.45 28.64
N LEU A 100 -1.16 -11.24 28.10
CA LEU A 100 -2.38 -11.06 28.90
C LEU A 100 -2.69 -12.32 29.71
N THR A 101 -2.56 -13.49 29.09
CA THR A 101 -2.76 -14.79 29.77
C THR A 101 -1.77 -14.95 30.93
N PHE A 102 -0.49 -14.65 30.71
CA PHE A 102 0.53 -14.70 31.75
C PHE A 102 0.23 -13.74 32.90
N LYS A 103 -0.27 -12.53 32.59
CA LYS A 103 -0.67 -11.58 33.62
C LYS A 103 -1.82 -12.11 34.48
N ILE A 104 -2.85 -12.69 33.85
CA ILE A 104 -4.00 -13.28 34.56
C ILE A 104 -3.56 -14.48 35.41
N LEU A 105 -2.66 -15.30 34.88
CA LEU A 105 -2.09 -16.46 35.59
C LEU A 105 -0.99 -16.09 36.60
N HIS A 106 -0.72 -14.80 36.81
CA HIS A 106 0.33 -14.29 37.71
C HIS A 106 1.74 -14.83 37.38
N MET A 107 1.99 -15.17 36.12
CA MET A 107 3.29 -15.61 35.63
C MET A 107 4.20 -14.41 35.34
N PRO A 108 5.52 -14.52 35.57
CA PRO A 108 6.47 -13.47 35.26
C PRO A 108 6.51 -13.21 33.74
N GLY A 109 6.77 -11.96 33.36
CA GLY A 109 6.94 -11.55 31.95
C GLY A 109 5.66 -11.18 31.20
N GLY A 110 4.47 -11.28 31.82
CA GLY A 110 3.20 -10.90 31.19
C GLY A 110 3.17 -9.43 30.70
N ASP A 111 3.58 -8.50 31.57
CA ASP A 111 3.58 -7.06 31.23
C ASP A 111 4.51 -6.72 30.06
N GLN A 112 5.68 -7.36 30.01
CA GLN A 112 6.67 -7.18 28.96
C GLN A 112 6.14 -7.69 27.62
N LEU A 113 5.55 -8.89 27.59
CA LEU A 113 4.97 -9.49 26.40
C LEU A 113 3.82 -8.63 25.83
N VAL A 114 2.92 -8.13 26.69
CA VAL A 114 1.85 -7.23 26.23
C VAL A 114 2.42 -5.93 25.68
N THR A 115 3.39 -5.33 26.36
CA THR A 115 3.97 -4.06 25.93
C THR A 115 4.71 -4.19 24.59
N TYR A 116 5.58 -5.19 24.44
CA TYR A 116 6.30 -5.42 23.19
C TYR A 116 5.39 -5.88 22.05
N GLY A 117 4.38 -6.69 22.35
CA GLY A 117 3.35 -7.08 21.41
C GLY A 117 2.59 -5.87 20.88
N PHE A 118 2.15 -4.97 21.79
CA PHE A 118 1.46 -3.74 21.42
C PHE A 118 2.36 -2.77 20.65
N LEU A 119 3.62 -2.59 21.04
CA LEU A 119 4.57 -1.75 20.30
C LEU A 119 4.81 -2.27 18.88
N THR A 120 4.96 -3.59 18.72
CA THR A 120 5.12 -4.24 17.40
C THR A 120 3.85 -4.03 16.57
N PHE A 121 2.67 -4.19 17.17
CA PHE A 121 1.40 -3.93 16.52
C PHE A 121 1.27 -2.47 16.07
N ALA A 122 1.55 -1.52 16.97
CA ALA A 122 1.36 -0.09 16.74
C ALA A 122 2.37 0.50 15.73
N LEU A 123 3.65 0.13 15.85
CA LEU A 123 4.74 0.74 15.08
C LEU A 123 5.09 -0.01 13.80
N ILE A 124 4.79 -1.31 13.71
CA ILE A 124 5.18 -2.12 12.54
C ILE A 124 3.94 -2.59 11.79
N PHE A 125 3.02 -3.29 12.45
CA PHE A 125 1.85 -3.85 11.78
C PHE A 125 0.92 -2.77 11.21
N LEU A 126 0.58 -1.74 12.00
CA LEU A 126 -0.33 -0.67 11.54
C LEU A 126 0.22 0.12 10.33
N PRO A 127 1.47 0.62 10.31
CA PRO A 127 2.01 1.29 9.13
C PRO A 127 2.06 0.38 7.89
N LEU A 128 2.34 -0.92 8.07
CA LEU A 128 2.29 -1.89 6.96
C LEU A 128 0.87 -2.04 6.40
N VAL A 129 -0.15 -2.13 7.26
CA VAL A 129 -1.56 -2.20 6.84
C VAL A 129 -1.94 -0.93 6.07
N VAL A 130 -1.60 0.24 6.61
CA VAL A 130 -1.89 1.54 5.97
C VAL A 130 -1.23 1.64 4.60
N THR A 131 0.07 1.40 4.51
CA THR A 131 0.81 1.51 3.25
C THR A 131 0.36 0.48 2.21
N SER A 132 0.08 -0.75 2.63
CA SER A 132 -0.47 -1.80 1.76
C SER A 132 -1.87 -1.41 1.25
N TYR A 133 -2.72 -0.90 2.15
CA TYR A 133 -4.07 -0.49 1.78
C TYR A 133 -4.08 0.65 0.77
N PHE A 134 -3.29 1.70 1.00
CA PHE A 134 -3.24 2.86 0.09
C PHE A 134 -2.58 2.52 -1.25
N LYS A 135 -1.59 1.61 -1.29
CA LYS A 135 -0.99 1.14 -2.55
C LYS A 135 -1.97 0.34 -3.41
N VAL A 136 -2.81 -0.48 -2.79
CA VAL A 136 -3.76 -1.34 -3.51
C VAL A 136 -5.05 -0.58 -3.85
N ASN A 137 -5.49 0.34 -3.00
CA ASN A 137 -6.75 1.08 -3.17
C ASN A 137 -6.51 2.57 -3.42
N ILE A 138 -5.77 2.89 -4.49
CA ILE A 138 -5.47 4.28 -4.88
C ILE A 138 -6.77 5.09 -5.13
N GLN A 139 -7.83 4.43 -5.61
CA GLN A 139 -9.15 5.02 -5.85
C GLN A 139 -10.15 4.83 -4.69
N ALA A 140 -9.68 4.51 -3.48
CA ALA A 140 -10.57 4.36 -2.33
C ALA A 140 -11.42 5.62 -2.11
N GLY A 141 -12.74 5.43 -2.02
CA GLY A 141 -13.67 6.50 -1.71
C GLY A 141 -13.42 7.10 -0.31
N TRP A 142 -13.92 8.31 -0.07
CA TRP A 142 -13.72 9.00 1.20
C TRP A 142 -14.24 8.21 2.41
N SER A 143 -15.34 7.46 2.22
CA SER A 143 -15.90 6.56 3.23
C SER A 143 -14.96 5.42 3.63
N ASP A 144 -14.19 4.87 2.68
CA ASP A 144 -13.26 3.76 2.97
C ASP A 144 -12.02 4.26 3.72
N LYS A 145 -11.53 5.46 3.37
CA LYS A 145 -10.44 6.12 4.08
C LYS A 145 -10.81 6.43 5.53
N LEU A 146 -12.00 7.01 5.75
CA LEU A 146 -12.50 7.31 7.09
C LEU A 146 -12.66 6.05 7.94
N ARG A 147 -13.22 4.98 7.37
CA ARG A 147 -13.33 3.68 8.07
C ARG A 147 -11.97 3.22 8.58
N ILE A 148 -10.92 3.29 7.77
CA ILE A 148 -9.58 2.84 8.20
C ILE A 148 -8.99 3.73 9.28
N VAL A 149 -9.11 5.05 9.12
CA VAL A 149 -8.60 6.00 10.10
C VAL A 149 -9.30 5.80 11.45
N LEU A 150 -10.64 5.73 11.47
CA LEU A 150 -11.41 5.49 12.69
C LEU A 150 -11.07 4.14 13.33
N GLY A 151 -10.87 3.10 12.50
CA GLY A 151 -10.41 1.79 12.96
C GLY A 151 -9.05 1.87 13.66
N ILE A 152 -8.07 2.52 13.04
CA ILE A 152 -6.71 2.69 13.59
C ILE A 152 -6.72 3.48 14.88
N VAL A 153 -7.43 4.62 14.90
CA VAL A 153 -7.53 5.47 16.10
C VAL A 153 -8.16 4.68 17.25
N SER A 154 -9.24 3.95 16.99
CA SER A 154 -9.89 3.13 18.03
C SER A 154 -9.01 1.97 18.52
N ALA A 155 -8.27 1.30 17.64
CA ALA A 155 -7.37 0.21 17.99
C ALA A 155 -6.16 0.70 18.81
N LEU A 156 -5.59 1.85 18.44
CA LEU A 156 -4.50 2.48 19.19
C LEU A 156 -4.96 2.96 20.57
N ALA A 157 -6.12 3.63 20.64
CA ALA A 157 -6.67 4.12 21.90
C ALA A 157 -6.98 2.97 22.86
N THR A 158 -7.64 1.91 22.39
CA THR A 158 -7.96 0.74 23.23
C THR A 158 -6.72 -0.04 23.63
N GLY A 159 -5.77 -0.28 22.71
CA GLY A 159 -4.52 -0.95 23.05
C GLY A 159 -3.65 -0.15 24.04
N LEU A 160 -3.58 1.17 23.89
CA LEU A 160 -2.85 2.04 24.82
C LEU A 160 -3.53 2.05 26.20
N SER A 161 -4.86 2.02 26.26
CA SER A 161 -5.59 1.87 27.51
C SER A 161 -5.24 0.58 28.25
N VAL A 162 -5.15 -0.55 27.54
CA VAL A 162 -4.73 -1.84 28.15
C VAL A 162 -3.34 -1.72 28.77
N VAL A 163 -2.39 -1.11 28.06
CA VAL A 163 -1.05 -0.86 28.58
C VAL A 163 -1.10 0.04 29.81
N PHE A 164 -1.86 1.13 29.79
CA PHE A 164 -2.01 2.04 30.93
C PHE A 164 -2.58 1.32 32.15
N LYS A 165 -3.54 0.42 31.95
CA LYS A 165 -4.16 -0.36 33.03
C LYS A 165 -3.17 -1.34 33.68
N LEU A 166 -2.29 -1.94 32.87
CA LEU A 166 -1.21 -2.82 33.35
C LEU A 166 -0.17 -2.08 34.19
N PHE A 167 0.17 -0.84 33.80
CA PHE A 167 1.13 0.00 34.53
C PHE A 167 0.49 0.86 35.63
N HIS A 168 -0.81 0.68 35.91
CA HIS A 168 -1.56 1.48 36.88
C HIS A 168 -1.48 3.00 36.64
N LEU A 169 -1.42 3.39 35.37
CA LEU A 169 -1.42 4.79 34.96
C LEU A 169 -2.84 5.36 35.01
N GLN A 170 -2.95 6.64 35.41
CA GLN A 170 -4.22 7.35 35.48
C GLN A 170 -4.82 7.55 34.08
N GLY A 171 -6.16 7.52 34.00
CA GLY A 171 -6.89 7.74 32.75
C GLY A 171 -7.07 6.51 31.86
N ALA A 172 -6.61 5.33 32.27
CA ALA A 172 -6.79 4.08 31.51
C ALA A 172 -8.26 3.80 31.15
N ASP A 173 -9.17 3.94 32.11
CA ASP A 173 -10.60 3.66 31.90
C ASP A 173 -11.28 4.68 30.98
N ILE A 174 -10.88 5.96 31.08
CA ILE A 174 -11.38 7.02 30.20
C ILE A 174 -10.91 6.77 28.76
N LEU A 175 -9.65 6.38 28.58
CA LEU A 175 -9.08 6.06 27.29
C LEU A 175 -9.70 4.78 26.69
N LEU A 176 -10.06 3.80 27.53
CA LEU A 176 -10.78 2.60 27.10
C LEU A 176 -12.15 2.97 26.56
N LEU A 177 -12.89 3.78 27.34
CA LEU A 177 -14.25 4.20 27.01
C LEU A 177 -14.27 5.03 25.73
N SER A 178 -13.33 5.97 25.57
CA SER A 178 -13.23 6.79 24.36
C SER A 178 -12.86 5.94 23.14
N GLY A 179 -11.88 5.03 23.27
CA GLY A 179 -11.53 4.09 22.20
C GLY A 179 -12.70 3.19 21.79
N ALA A 180 -13.42 2.63 22.77
CA ALA A 180 -14.60 1.81 22.54
C ALA A 180 -15.76 2.60 21.91
N ALA A 181 -15.95 3.87 22.30
CA ALA A 181 -16.94 4.76 21.69
C ALA A 181 -16.60 5.07 20.22
N VAL A 182 -15.34 5.39 19.91
CA VAL A 182 -14.89 5.60 18.52
C VAL A 182 -15.04 4.33 17.69
N PHE A 183 -14.75 3.16 18.24
CA PHE A 183 -14.99 1.90 17.55
C PHE A 183 -16.48 1.67 17.26
N SER A 184 -17.32 1.85 18.29
CA SER A 184 -18.74 1.50 18.23
C SER A 184 -19.57 2.47 17.40
N PHE A 185 -19.32 3.77 17.51
CA PHE A 185 -20.08 4.83 16.82
C PHE A 185 -19.35 5.41 15.60
N GLY A 186 -18.03 5.22 15.52
CA GLY A 186 -17.23 5.64 14.37
C GLY A 186 -16.97 4.49 13.40
N PHE A 187 -16.19 3.49 13.81
CA PHE A 187 -15.77 2.44 12.88
C PHE A 187 -16.93 1.55 12.39
N LEU A 188 -17.74 1.01 13.30
CA LEU A 188 -18.79 0.05 12.95
C LEU A 188 -19.86 0.62 11.99
N PRO A 189 -20.45 1.81 12.21
CA PRO A 189 -21.51 2.31 11.33
C PRO A 189 -21.02 2.52 9.90
N PHE A 190 -19.81 3.06 9.73
CA PHE A 190 -19.19 3.21 8.41
C PHE A 190 -18.85 1.86 7.76
N LEU A 191 -18.46 0.86 8.56
CA LEU A 191 -18.26 -0.50 8.05
C LEU A 191 -19.58 -1.12 7.55
N PHE A 192 -20.66 -1.04 8.31
CA PHE A 192 -21.96 -1.57 7.89
C PHE A 192 -22.51 -0.84 6.66
N PHE A 193 -22.40 0.49 6.63
CA PHE A 193 -22.86 1.28 5.48
C PHE A 193 -22.09 0.94 4.20
N THR A 194 -20.76 0.79 4.28
CA THR A 194 -19.94 0.39 3.12
C THR A 194 -20.27 -1.02 2.65
N MET A 195 -20.51 -1.98 3.56
CA MET A 195 -20.94 -3.33 3.18
C MET A 195 -22.32 -3.34 2.54
N TYR A 196 -23.28 -2.61 3.10
CA TYR A 196 -24.64 -2.51 2.57
C TYR A 196 -24.66 -1.91 1.16
N LYS A 197 -23.92 -0.83 0.94
CA LYS A 197 -23.80 -0.22 -0.40
C LYS A 197 -23.17 -1.19 -1.41
N LYS A 198 -22.18 -1.98 -0.99
CA LYS A 198 -21.55 -3.00 -1.85
C LYS A 198 -22.47 -4.17 -2.17
N SER A 199 -23.42 -4.53 -1.29
CA SER A 199 -24.39 -5.61 -1.56
C SER A 199 -25.53 -5.21 -2.50
N LEU A 200 -25.76 -3.92 -2.69
CA LEU A 200 -26.79 -3.38 -3.58
C LEU A 200 -26.26 -3.02 -4.98
N SER A 201 -24.94 -2.98 -5.16
CA SER A 201 -24.25 -2.71 -6.43
C SER A 201 -23.77 -4.00 -7.07
#